data_AF-A0A554XM03-F1
#
_entry.id   AF-A0A554XM03-F1
#
_cell.length_a   1.000
_cell.length_b   1.000
_cell.length_c   1.000
_cell.angle_alpha   90.00
_cell.angle_beta   90.00
_cell.angle_gamma   90.00
#
_symmetry.space_group_name_H-M   'P 1'
#
loop_
_entity.id
_entity.type
_entity.pdbx_description
1 polymer ?
#
loop_
_entity_poly.entity_id
_entity_poly.type
_entity_poly.pdbx_seq_one_letter_code
_entity_poly.pdbx_strand_id
1 'polypeptide(L)'
;MTTTMPLDLDHCTVGEIAARLPGATDILRRYRIDFCCGGQRSLREACAQRDTDPARVIEELQRLATGMHTAVAPAEPTDLIEHILQRYHEVHRQQLPELIRLANKVEAVHAGHALVPAGLAQHLQTMQAELLAHMEKEEQVLFPLLAAGGSPMARFPIGVMRQEHDMHAAQLRRLHELTHDLTLPEDACHTWRALYRTLQQFVDDLMQHIHLENNVLFPRFEAA
;
A
#
# COMPACT_ATOMS: atom_id res chain seq x y z
N MET A 1 14.51 31.75 10.98
CA MET A 1 13.64 32.03 9.82
C MET A 1 13.42 30.71 9.11
N THR A 2 12.29 30.07 9.34
CA THR A 2 11.90 28.82 8.67
C THR A 2 11.54 29.17 7.24
N THR A 3 12.46 28.94 6.31
CA THR A 3 12.19 29.02 4.88
C THR A 3 11.34 27.81 4.52
N THR A 4 10.02 27.93 4.65
CA THR A 4 9.08 27.02 3.99
C THR A 4 9.08 27.43 2.52
N MET A 5 10.03 26.90 1.73
CA MET A 5 9.86 26.97 0.28
C MET A 5 8.55 26.25 -0.04
N PRO A 6 7.63 26.85 -0.83
CA PRO A 6 6.49 26.11 -1.33
C PRO A 6 7.06 24.93 -2.12
N LEU A 7 6.83 23.70 -1.63
CA LEU A 7 7.11 22.53 -2.45
C LEU A 7 6.26 22.70 -3.70
N ASP A 8 6.92 22.75 -4.86
CA ASP A 8 6.26 22.57 -6.15
C ASP A 8 5.85 21.09 -6.26
N LEU A 9 4.75 20.76 -5.56
CA LEU A 9 4.22 19.40 -5.45
C LEU A 9 3.63 18.90 -6.77
N ASP A 10 3.35 19.80 -7.70
CA ASP A 10 2.67 19.51 -8.96
C ASP A 10 3.51 18.58 -9.85
N HIS A 11 4.84 18.79 -9.81
CA HIS A 11 5.82 18.05 -10.59
C HIS A 11 6.56 16.97 -9.80
N CYS A 12 6.47 16.97 -8.46
CA CYS A 12 6.99 15.87 -7.66
C CYS A 12 6.26 14.57 -7.97
N THR A 13 6.99 13.45 -7.90
CA THR A 13 6.35 12.15 -8.05
C THR A 13 5.53 11.81 -6.81
N VAL A 14 4.44 11.07 -6.99
CA VAL A 14 3.57 10.69 -5.86
C VAL A 14 4.30 9.81 -4.84
N GLY A 15 5.29 9.03 -5.28
CA GLY A 15 6.21 8.28 -4.42
C GLY A 15 7.12 9.21 -3.60
N GLU A 16 7.71 10.23 -4.21
CA GLU A 16 8.51 11.22 -3.47
C GLU A 16 7.69 11.97 -2.42
N ILE A 17 6.45 12.35 -2.76
CA ILE A 17 5.54 13.01 -1.84
C ILE A 17 5.23 12.08 -0.65
N ALA A 18 4.85 10.83 -0.93
CA ALA A 18 4.57 9.83 0.09
C ALA A 18 5.77 9.55 1.03
N ALA A 19 6.98 9.54 0.48
CA ALA A 19 8.20 9.29 1.25
C ALA A 19 8.63 10.50 2.10
N ARG A 20 8.41 11.74 1.62
CA ARG A 20 8.92 12.97 2.26
C ARG A 20 7.92 13.62 3.20
N LEU A 21 6.63 13.36 3.03
CA LEU A 21 5.56 13.98 3.81
C LEU A 21 4.78 12.92 4.59
N PRO A 22 5.13 12.66 5.86
CA PRO A 22 4.36 11.76 6.71
C PRO A 22 2.87 12.12 6.75
N GLY A 23 2.00 11.13 6.58
CA GLY A 23 0.55 11.34 6.45
C GLY A 23 0.07 11.68 5.03
N ALA A 24 0.97 11.91 4.07
CA ALA A 24 0.57 12.13 2.68
C ALA A 24 -0.10 10.91 2.06
N THR A 25 0.28 9.70 2.48
CA THR A 25 -0.32 8.47 1.98
C THR A 25 -1.82 8.40 2.31
N ASP A 26 -2.27 8.91 3.46
CA ASP A 26 -3.70 9.06 3.77
C ASP A 26 -4.42 9.99 2.79
N ILE A 27 -3.79 11.12 2.44
CA ILE A 27 -4.36 12.08 1.50
C ILE A 27 -4.46 11.44 0.11
N LEU A 28 -3.35 10.89 -0.41
CA LEU A 28 -3.28 10.27 -1.73
C LEU A 28 -4.29 9.12 -1.86
N ARG A 29 -4.46 8.30 -0.81
CA ARG A 29 -5.47 7.22 -0.76
C ARG A 29 -6.90 7.73 -0.90
N ARG A 30 -7.28 8.80 -0.20
CA ARG A 30 -8.63 9.38 -0.32
C ARG A 30 -8.98 9.78 -1.75
N TYR A 31 -7.98 10.21 -2.51
CA TYR A 31 -8.11 10.56 -3.93
C TYR A 31 -7.87 9.35 -4.87
N ARG A 32 -7.75 8.13 -4.32
CA ARG A 32 -7.45 6.89 -5.05
C ARG A 32 -6.16 6.96 -5.88
N ILE A 33 -5.22 7.81 -5.50
CA ILE A 33 -3.94 7.98 -6.18
C ILE A 33 -3.02 6.80 -5.83
N ASP A 34 -2.49 6.13 -6.85
CA ASP A 34 -1.56 5.01 -6.71
C ASP A 34 -0.13 5.53 -6.46
N PHE A 35 0.24 5.64 -5.18
CA PHE A 35 1.55 6.12 -4.73
C PHE A 35 2.57 4.99 -4.48
N CYS A 36 2.16 3.72 -4.61
CA CYS A 36 2.99 2.56 -4.32
C CYS A 36 3.62 1.98 -5.60
N CYS A 37 2.79 1.49 -6.53
CA CYS A 37 3.25 0.98 -7.83
C CYS A 37 3.36 2.10 -8.88
N GLY A 38 2.41 3.05 -8.84
CA GLY A 38 2.40 4.26 -9.66
C GLY A 38 3.35 5.38 -9.18
N GLY A 39 4.22 5.07 -8.21
CA GLY A 39 5.06 6.02 -7.47
C GLY A 39 5.85 7.03 -8.31
N GLN A 40 6.26 6.65 -9.52
CA GLN A 40 7.08 7.47 -10.42
C GLN A 40 6.29 8.52 -11.22
N ARG A 41 4.96 8.49 -11.19
CA ARG A 41 4.11 9.49 -11.86
C ARG A 41 4.13 10.79 -11.07
N SER A 42 4.13 11.92 -11.78
CA SER A 42 3.89 13.22 -11.13
C SER A 42 2.51 13.27 -10.47
N LEU A 43 2.36 14.10 -9.44
CA LEU A 43 1.05 14.31 -8.80
C LEU A 43 -0.02 14.70 -9.81
N ARG A 44 0.32 15.57 -10.76
CA ARG A 44 -0.58 16.01 -11.83
C ARG A 44 -1.03 14.85 -12.73
N GLU A 45 -0.11 14.01 -13.19
CA GLU A 45 -0.45 12.85 -14.02
C GLU A 45 -1.31 11.84 -13.26
N ALA A 46 -1.01 11.61 -11.98
CA ALA A 46 -1.78 10.71 -11.14
C ALA A 46 -3.20 11.24 -10.87
N CYS A 47 -3.37 12.56 -10.69
CA CYS A 47 -4.67 13.20 -10.57
C CYS A 47 -5.48 13.10 -11.88
N ALA A 48 -4.84 13.32 -13.03
CA ALA A 48 -5.48 13.19 -14.33
C ALA A 48 -6.01 11.77 -14.61
N GLN A 49 -5.30 10.72 -14.16
CA GLN A 49 -5.78 9.34 -14.26
C GLN A 49 -7.01 9.01 -13.42
N ARG A 50 -7.34 9.89 -12.45
CA ARG A 50 -8.44 9.71 -11.50
C ARG A 50 -9.54 10.76 -11.65
N ASP A 51 -9.50 11.56 -12.73
CA ASP A 51 -10.38 12.71 -12.93
C ASP A 51 -10.49 13.60 -11.67
N THR A 52 -9.37 13.74 -10.95
CA THR A 52 -9.27 14.52 -9.71
C THR A 52 -8.61 15.86 -10.00
N ASP A 53 -9.10 16.92 -9.37
CA ASP A 53 -8.47 18.24 -9.44
C ASP A 53 -7.15 18.26 -8.64
N PRO A 54 -5.98 18.39 -9.30
CA PRO A 54 -4.69 18.41 -8.61
C PRO A 54 -4.56 19.56 -7.61
N ALA A 55 -5.23 20.70 -7.84
CA ALA A 55 -5.15 21.85 -6.94
C ALA A 55 -5.68 21.52 -5.53
N ARG A 56 -6.75 20.73 -5.45
CA ARG A 56 -7.33 20.29 -4.16
C ARG A 56 -6.41 19.36 -3.39
N VAL A 57 -5.76 18.44 -4.10
CA VAL A 57 -4.81 17.50 -3.49
C VAL A 57 -3.58 18.26 -2.98
N ILE A 58 -3.07 19.20 -3.78
CA ILE A 58 -1.93 20.06 -3.42
C ILE A 58 -2.25 20.87 -2.15
N GLU A 59 -3.43 21.47 -2.06
CA GLU A 59 -3.83 22.25 -0.89
C GLU A 59 -3.85 21.40 0.39
N GLU A 60 -4.38 20.17 0.33
CA GLU A 60 -4.35 19.25 1.48
C GLU A 60 -2.93 18.86 1.88
N LEU A 61 -2.06 18.54 0.90
CA LEU A 61 -0.66 18.19 1.14
C LEU A 61 0.13 19.37 1.73
N GLN A 62 -0.11 20.59 1.24
CA GLN A 62 0.52 21.79 1.78
C GLN A 62 0.08 22.08 3.22
N ARG A 63 -1.20 21.91 3.53
CA ARG A 63 -1.71 22.04 4.90
C ARG A 63 -1.06 21.03 5.85
N LEU A 64 -0.94 19.79 5.42
CA LEU A 64 -0.25 18.74 6.16
C LEU A 64 1.23 19.11 6.42
N ALA A 65 1.92 19.62 5.40
CA ALA A 65 3.32 20.03 5.50
C ALA A 65 3.56 21.19 6.49
N THR A 66 2.55 22.04 6.71
CA THR A 66 2.66 23.21 7.60
C THR A 66 2.48 22.84 9.09
N GLY A 67 2.00 21.62 9.39
CA GLY A 67 1.59 21.22 10.74
C GLY A 67 2.54 20.28 11.51
N MET A 68 3.72 19.92 10.99
CA MET A 68 4.41 18.69 11.45
C MET A 68 5.77 18.84 12.16
N HIS A 69 5.92 17.97 13.18
CA HIS A 69 7.16 17.40 13.73
C HIS A 69 7.27 15.92 13.27
N THR A 70 8.49 15.47 13.02
CA THR A 70 8.85 14.36 12.12
C THR A 70 8.71 12.95 12.71
N ALA A 71 8.12 12.03 11.94
CA ALA A 71 8.52 10.62 11.89
C ALA A 71 9.05 10.36 10.48
N VAL A 72 10.37 10.27 10.33
CA VAL A 72 11.04 9.96 9.05
C VAL A 72 11.21 8.45 8.98
N ALA A 73 11.06 7.86 7.79
CA ALA A 73 11.44 6.46 7.58
C ALA A 73 12.89 6.22 8.06
N PRO A 74 13.22 5.02 8.58
CA PRO A 74 14.59 4.72 9.00
C PRO A 74 15.61 5.05 7.91
N ALA A 75 16.68 5.74 8.32
CA ALA A 75 17.68 6.22 7.40
C ALA A 75 18.55 5.07 6.85
N GLU A 76 18.79 4.02 7.64
CA GLU A 76 19.60 2.88 7.23
C GLU A 76 18.76 1.81 6.53
N PRO A 77 19.23 1.21 5.41
CA PRO A 77 18.51 0.16 4.71
C PRO A 77 18.19 -1.06 5.58
N THR A 78 19.11 -1.45 6.47
CA THR A 78 18.91 -2.60 7.37
C THR A 78 17.78 -2.35 8.37
N ASP A 79 17.71 -1.15 8.94
CA ASP A 79 16.62 -0.76 9.85
C ASP A 79 15.28 -0.71 9.11
N LEU A 80 15.28 -0.25 7.85
CA LEU A 80 14.08 -0.24 7.01
C LEU A 80 13.62 -1.66 6.66
N ILE A 81 14.54 -2.58 6.36
CA ILE A 81 14.23 -4.00 6.15
C ILE A 81 13.62 -4.60 7.43
N GLU A 82 14.25 -4.40 8.59
CA GLU A 82 13.72 -4.91 9.86
C GLU A 82 12.33 -4.34 10.16
N HIS A 83 12.13 -3.04 9.89
CA HIS A 83 10.82 -2.42 9.98
C HIS A 83 9.79 -3.06 9.05
N ILE A 84 10.15 -3.34 7.79
CA ILE A 84 9.25 -4.00 6.82
C ILE A 84 8.82 -5.37 7.31
N LEU A 85 9.78 -6.17 7.79
CA LEU A 85 9.54 -7.50 8.32
C LEU A 85 8.57 -7.49 9.51
N GLN A 86 8.85 -6.66 10.51
CA GLN A 86 8.07 -6.62 11.75
C GLN A 86 6.72 -5.92 11.59
N ARG A 87 6.69 -4.78 10.91
CA ARG A 87 5.47 -3.96 10.81
C ARG A 87 4.52 -4.45 9.73
N TYR A 88 5.01 -5.05 8.64
CA TYR A 88 4.17 -5.43 7.52
C TYR A 88 4.12 -6.94 7.32
N HIS A 89 5.26 -7.63 7.17
CA HIS A 89 5.21 -9.06 6.84
C HIS A 89 4.58 -9.91 7.94
N GLU A 90 4.99 -9.71 9.20
CA GLU A 90 4.38 -10.39 10.36
C GLU A 90 2.90 -10.03 10.52
N VAL A 91 2.53 -8.79 10.23
CA VAL A 91 1.14 -8.31 10.36
C VAL A 91 0.25 -8.90 9.26
N HIS A 92 0.72 -8.96 8.01
CA HIS A 92 0.00 -9.58 6.90
C HIS A 92 -0.25 -11.08 7.12
N ARG A 93 0.74 -11.79 7.70
CA ARG A 93 0.59 -13.20 8.12
C ARG A 93 -0.55 -13.41 9.10
N GLN A 94 -0.87 -12.41 9.92
CA GLN A 94 -1.97 -12.47 10.90
C GLN A 94 -3.29 -11.93 10.33
N GLN A 95 -3.25 -10.86 9.54
CA GLN A 95 -4.42 -10.21 8.96
C GLN A 95 -5.17 -11.13 7.98
N LEU A 96 -4.45 -11.77 7.05
CA LEU A 96 -5.08 -12.55 5.98
C LEU A 96 -5.89 -13.75 6.48
N PRO A 97 -5.40 -14.60 7.40
CA PRO A 97 -6.22 -15.67 7.98
C PRO A 97 -7.52 -15.17 8.62
N GLU A 98 -7.46 -14.06 9.37
CA GLU A 98 -8.63 -13.48 10.02
C GLU A 98 -9.62 -12.90 9.00
N LEU A 99 -9.12 -12.22 7.96
CA LEU A 99 -9.93 -11.72 6.86
C LEU A 99 -10.65 -12.86 6.12
N ILE A 100 -9.95 -13.95 5.81
CA ILE A 100 -10.54 -15.14 5.18
C ILE A 100 -11.64 -15.73 6.08
N ARG A 101 -11.39 -15.84 7.39
CA ARG A 101 -12.37 -16.35 8.36
C ARG A 101 -13.63 -15.48 8.41
N LEU A 102 -13.46 -14.16 8.47
CA LEU A 102 -14.56 -13.19 8.49
C LEU A 102 -15.34 -13.19 7.17
N ALA A 103 -14.65 -13.22 6.04
CA ALA A 103 -15.27 -13.27 4.71
C ALA A 103 -16.13 -14.52 4.54
N ASN A 104 -15.60 -15.71 4.87
CA ASN A 104 -16.37 -16.96 4.84
C ASN A 104 -17.64 -16.87 5.70
N LYS A 105 -17.54 -16.28 6.89
CA LYS A 105 -18.71 -16.12 7.77
C LYS A 105 -19.74 -15.17 7.18
N VAL A 106 -19.31 -14.04 6.62
CA VAL A 106 -20.21 -13.07 5.99
C VAL A 106 -20.90 -13.68 4.77
N GLU A 107 -20.14 -14.32 3.88
CA GLU A 107 -20.69 -14.97 2.69
C GLU A 107 -21.69 -16.08 3.04
N ALA A 108 -21.38 -16.92 4.04
CA ALA A 108 -22.27 -18.00 4.44
C ALA A 108 -23.58 -17.50 5.08
N VAL A 109 -23.50 -16.52 5.99
CA VAL A 109 -24.68 -16.00 6.70
C VAL A 109 -25.55 -15.12 5.81
N HIS A 110 -24.93 -14.37 4.90
CA HIS A 110 -25.61 -13.39 4.06
C HIS A 110 -25.71 -13.83 2.58
N ALA A 111 -25.64 -15.13 2.28
CA ALA A 111 -25.66 -15.65 0.90
C ALA A 111 -26.86 -15.17 0.06
N GLY A 112 -27.99 -14.85 0.69
CA GLY A 112 -29.19 -14.30 0.01
C GLY A 112 -29.23 -12.77 -0.09
N HIS A 113 -28.25 -12.06 0.47
CA HIS A 113 -28.21 -10.59 0.46
C HIS A 113 -27.59 -10.08 -0.84
N ALA A 114 -28.27 -9.16 -1.54
CA ALA A 114 -27.84 -8.69 -2.87
C ALA A 114 -26.44 -8.06 -2.89
N LEU A 115 -26.01 -7.45 -1.78
CA LEU A 115 -24.69 -6.81 -1.65
C LEU A 115 -23.63 -7.71 -0.99
N VAL A 116 -23.91 -8.99 -0.75
CA VAL A 116 -22.92 -9.90 -0.16
C VAL A 116 -21.65 -9.93 -1.05
N PRO A 117 -20.43 -9.82 -0.48
CA PRO A 117 -19.20 -9.82 -1.25
C PRO A 117 -18.85 -11.26 -1.70
N ALA A 118 -19.68 -11.84 -2.55
CA ALA A 118 -19.57 -13.23 -2.99
C ALA A 118 -18.22 -13.47 -3.69
N GLY A 119 -17.49 -14.50 -3.23
CA GLY A 119 -16.16 -14.86 -3.74
C GLY A 119 -15.00 -14.13 -3.08
N LEU A 120 -15.25 -13.24 -2.11
CA LEU A 120 -14.19 -12.51 -1.41
C LEU A 120 -13.27 -13.44 -0.61
N ALA A 121 -13.80 -14.46 0.05
CA ALA A 121 -13.01 -15.42 0.81
C ALA A 121 -12.03 -16.18 -0.09
N GLN A 122 -12.48 -16.63 -1.27
CA GLN A 122 -11.62 -17.29 -2.25
C GLN A 122 -10.56 -16.33 -2.79
N HIS A 123 -10.93 -15.08 -3.09
CA HIS A 123 -10.00 -14.05 -3.53
C HIS A 123 -8.89 -13.79 -2.49
N LEU A 124 -9.26 -13.66 -1.22
CA LEU A 124 -8.32 -13.47 -0.12
C LEU A 124 -7.40 -14.68 0.11
N GLN A 125 -7.87 -15.91 -0.15
CA GLN A 125 -7.03 -17.11 -0.11
C GLN A 125 -5.96 -17.07 -1.21
N THR A 126 -6.33 -16.66 -2.42
CA THR A 126 -5.37 -16.46 -3.51
C THR A 126 -4.35 -15.37 -3.15
N MET A 127 -4.82 -14.21 -2.68
CA MET A 127 -3.94 -13.12 -2.23
C MET A 127 -2.98 -13.59 -1.13
N GLN A 128 -3.46 -14.39 -0.17
CA GLN A 128 -2.61 -14.94 0.88
C GLN A 128 -1.50 -15.83 0.34
N ALA A 129 -1.83 -16.77 -0.54
CA ALA A 129 -0.83 -17.67 -1.11
C ALA A 129 0.24 -16.90 -1.89
N GLU A 130 -0.19 -15.93 -2.72
CA GLU A 130 0.71 -15.10 -3.51
C GLU A 130 1.60 -14.21 -2.63
N LEU A 131 1.02 -13.52 -1.64
CA LEU A 131 1.76 -12.60 -0.77
C LEU A 131 2.74 -13.35 0.14
N LEU A 132 2.37 -14.52 0.66
CA LEU A 132 3.30 -15.35 1.45
C LEU A 132 4.51 -15.81 0.63
N ALA A 133 4.27 -16.28 -0.61
CA ALA A 133 5.35 -16.69 -1.49
C ALA A 133 6.24 -15.51 -1.91
N HIS A 134 5.64 -14.33 -2.13
CA HIS A 134 6.33 -13.08 -2.38
C HIS A 134 7.27 -12.71 -1.22
N MET A 135 6.71 -12.56 0.00
CA MET A 135 7.46 -12.19 1.20
C MET A 135 8.57 -13.21 1.54
N GLU A 136 8.38 -14.50 1.24
CA GLU A 136 9.42 -15.52 1.43
C GLU A 136 10.64 -15.28 0.52
N LYS A 137 10.43 -14.90 -0.75
CA LYS A 137 11.56 -14.56 -1.64
C LYS A 137 12.30 -13.33 -1.15
N GLU A 138 11.57 -12.35 -0.62
CA GLU A 138 12.21 -11.17 -0.04
C GLU A 138 13.03 -11.54 1.19
N GLU A 139 12.43 -12.23 2.15
CA GLU A 139 13.05 -12.63 3.41
C GLU A 139 14.26 -13.55 3.23
N GLN A 140 14.18 -14.52 2.32
CA GLN A 140 15.20 -15.55 2.16
C GLN A 140 16.30 -15.16 1.17
N VAL A 141 16.01 -14.24 0.24
CA VAL A 141 16.92 -13.93 -0.87
C VAL A 141 17.20 -12.45 -0.99
N LEU A 142 16.17 -11.63 -1.26
CA LEU A 142 16.40 -10.22 -1.60
C LEU A 142 16.91 -9.41 -0.42
N PHE A 143 16.22 -9.43 0.72
CA PHE A 143 16.60 -8.65 1.90
C PHE A 143 17.97 -9.03 2.46
N PRO A 144 18.38 -10.32 2.57
CA PRO A 144 19.75 -10.66 2.92
C PRO A 144 20.79 -10.08 1.95
N LEU A 145 20.51 -10.11 0.64
CA LEU A 145 21.38 -9.51 -0.37
C LEU A 145 21.50 -7.98 -0.18
N LEU A 146 20.39 -7.29 0.06
CA LEU A 146 20.37 -5.84 0.27
C LEU A 146 21.06 -5.44 1.59
N ALA A 147 20.81 -6.18 2.67
CA ALA A 147 21.43 -5.96 3.97
C ALA A 147 22.97 -6.16 3.95
N ALA A 148 23.48 -6.99 3.04
CA ALA A 148 24.92 -7.17 2.81
C ALA A 148 25.56 -6.02 1.98
N GLY A 149 24.82 -4.95 1.69
CA GLY A 149 25.28 -3.83 0.87
C GLY A 149 24.86 -3.92 -0.61
N GLY A 150 24.07 -4.93 -0.98
CA GLY A 150 23.58 -5.12 -2.34
C GLY A 150 24.60 -5.71 -3.31
N SER A 151 24.23 -5.74 -4.58
CA SER A 151 25.06 -6.21 -5.70
C SER A 151 24.53 -5.58 -7.00
N PRO A 152 25.35 -5.36 -8.04
CA PRO A 152 24.84 -4.99 -9.36
C PRO A 152 23.77 -5.94 -9.90
N MET A 153 23.76 -7.19 -9.44
CA MET A 153 22.76 -8.19 -9.80
C MET A 153 21.41 -8.00 -9.09
N ALA A 154 21.31 -7.16 -8.05
CA ALA A 154 20.09 -6.93 -7.30
C ALA A 154 18.97 -6.29 -8.14
N ARG A 155 19.31 -5.61 -9.24
CA ARG A 155 18.34 -5.03 -10.19
C ARG A 155 17.35 -6.06 -10.75
N PHE A 156 17.81 -7.28 -11.02
CA PHE A 156 16.97 -8.33 -11.58
C PHE A 156 15.89 -8.81 -10.58
N PRO A 157 16.22 -9.26 -9.35
CA PRO A 157 15.21 -9.65 -8.37
C PRO A 157 14.33 -8.48 -7.93
N ILE A 158 14.85 -7.25 -7.83
CA ILE A 158 14.02 -6.05 -7.59
C ILE A 158 12.96 -5.88 -8.68
N GLY A 159 13.33 -6.05 -9.95
CA GLY A 159 12.39 -6.01 -11.07
C GLY A 159 11.28 -7.05 -10.95
N VAL A 160 11.60 -8.27 -10.51
CA VAL A 160 10.62 -9.33 -10.26
C VAL A 160 9.67 -8.96 -9.11
N MET A 161 10.20 -8.43 -8.00
CA MET A 161 9.35 -7.99 -6.87
C MET A 161 8.39 -6.88 -7.30
N ARG A 162 8.84 -5.91 -8.10
CA ARG A 162 7.95 -4.87 -8.65
C ARG A 162 6.84 -5.42 -9.54
N GLN A 163 7.13 -6.41 -10.37
CA GLN A 163 6.10 -7.07 -11.17
C GLN A 163 5.04 -7.75 -10.27
N GLU A 164 5.48 -8.38 -9.18
CA GLU A 164 4.57 -8.99 -8.21
C GLU A 164 3.78 -7.94 -7.41
N HIS A 165 4.39 -6.79 -7.11
CA HIS A 165 3.67 -5.63 -6.54
C HIS A 165 2.55 -5.15 -7.47
N ASP A 166 2.79 -5.07 -8.77
CA ASP A 166 1.75 -4.74 -9.75
C ASP A 166 0.61 -5.76 -9.75
N MET A 167 0.92 -7.05 -9.59
CA MET A 167 -0.09 -8.10 -9.42
C MET A 167 -0.88 -7.91 -8.13
N HIS A 168 -0.23 -7.65 -6.99
CA HIS A 168 -0.91 -7.36 -5.73
C HIS A 168 -1.79 -6.10 -5.82
N ALA A 169 -1.35 -5.05 -6.52
CA ALA A 169 -2.17 -3.88 -6.80
C ALA A 169 -3.43 -4.23 -7.64
N ALA A 170 -3.32 -5.18 -8.57
CA ALA A 170 -4.48 -5.70 -9.32
C ALA A 170 -5.44 -6.49 -8.42
N GLN A 171 -4.91 -7.30 -7.50
CA GLN A 171 -5.71 -8.04 -6.52
C GLN A 171 -6.48 -7.08 -5.60
N LEU A 172 -5.86 -5.97 -5.17
CA LEU A 172 -6.52 -4.94 -4.36
C LEU A 172 -7.66 -4.25 -5.13
N ARG A 173 -7.49 -3.97 -6.42
CA ARG A 173 -8.58 -3.44 -7.27
C ARG A 173 -9.76 -4.41 -7.31
N ARG A 174 -9.49 -5.70 -7.51
CA ARG A 174 -10.53 -6.72 -7.52
C ARG A 174 -11.24 -6.85 -6.17
N LEU A 175 -10.50 -6.72 -5.07
CA LEU A 175 -11.06 -6.69 -3.72
C LEU A 175 -12.03 -5.51 -3.54
N HIS A 176 -11.67 -4.32 -4.02
CA HIS A 176 -12.57 -3.17 -4.02
C HIS A 176 -13.82 -3.40 -4.86
N GLU A 177 -13.72 -4.01 -6.05
CA GLU A 177 -14.89 -4.37 -6.86
C GLU A 177 -15.84 -5.33 -6.12
N LEU A 178 -15.30 -6.40 -5.52
CA LEU A 178 -16.09 -7.38 -4.76
C LEU A 178 -16.79 -6.79 -3.54
N THR A 179 -16.27 -5.68 -3.02
CA THR A 179 -16.76 -5.03 -1.80
C THR A 179 -17.47 -3.71 -2.05
N HIS A 180 -17.74 -3.37 -3.31
CA HIS A 180 -18.31 -2.09 -3.71
C HIS A 180 -17.53 -0.91 -3.08
N ASP A 181 -16.22 -0.90 -3.28
CA ASP A 181 -15.28 0.05 -2.68
C ASP A 181 -15.35 0.08 -1.14
N LEU A 182 -15.47 -1.11 -0.51
CA LEU A 182 -15.64 -1.25 0.94
C LEU A 182 -16.87 -0.48 1.49
N THR A 183 -17.93 -0.35 0.68
CA THR A 183 -19.19 0.27 1.09
C THR A 183 -20.11 -0.76 1.73
N LEU A 184 -20.44 -0.56 3.01
CA LEU A 184 -21.34 -1.44 3.75
C LEU A 184 -22.82 -1.16 3.42
N PRO A 185 -23.68 -2.18 3.35
CA PRO A 185 -25.13 -1.96 3.36
C PRO A 185 -25.61 -1.42 4.71
N GLU A 186 -26.75 -0.73 4.73
CA GLU A 186 -27.31 -0.11 5.96
C GLU A 186 -27.55 -1.12 7.08
N ASP A 187 -27.99 -2.33 6.72
CA ASP A 187 -28.29 -3.44 7.60
C ASP A 187 -27.08 -4.35 7.90
N ALA A 188 -25.86 -3.95 7.51
CA ALA A 188 -24.65 -4.73 7.74
C ALA A 188 -24.48 -5.12 9.21
N CYS A 189 -24.38 -6.43 9.47
CA CYS A 189 -24.16 -6.95 10.81
C CYS A 189 -22.75 -6.59 11.34
N HIS A 190 -22.53 -6.78 12.64
CA HIS A 190 -21.26 -6.42 13.27
C HIS A 190 -20.05 -7.17 12.69
N THR A 191 -20.25 -8.43 12.25
CA THR A 191 -19.17 -9.21 11.61
C THR A 191 -18.78 -8.62 10.26
N TRP A 192 -19.75 -8.18 9.46
CA TRP A 192 -19.50 -7.55 8.17
C TRP A 192 -18.81 -6.19 8.32
N ARG A 193 -19.27 -5.38 9.28
CA ARG A 193 -18.59 -4.12 9.64
C ARG A 193 -17.15 -4.34 10.08
N ALA A 194 -16.90 -5.39 10.88
CA ALA A 194 -15.55 -5.77 11.29
C ALA A 194 -14.70 -6.21 10.09
N LEU A 195 -15.23 -7.04 9.19
CA LEU A 195 -14.55 -7.45 7.96
C LEU A 195 -14.09 -6.24 7.15
N TYR A 196 -14.98 -5.29 6.86
CA TYR A 196 -14.63 -4.15 6.00
C TYR A 196 -13.65 -3.19 6.66
N ARG A 197 -13.74 -3.00 7.98
CA ARG A 197 -12.72 -2.24 8.73
C ARG A 197 -11.35 -2.92 8.67
N THR A 198 -11.29 -4.23 8.86
CA THR A 198 -10.01 -4.98 8.80
C THR A 198 -9.48 -5.03 7.36
N LEU A 199 -10.35 -5.11 6.35
CA LEU A 199 -9.96 -5.03 4.93
C LEU A 199 -9.33 -3.68 4.63
N GLN A 200 -9.93 -2.58 5.10
CA GLN A 200 -9.36 -1.25 4.93
C GLN A 200 -7.95 -1.17 5.53
N GLN A 201 -7.77 -1.68 6.76
CA GLN A 201 -6.46 -1.73 7.40
C GLN A 201 -5.44 -2.56 6.60
N PHE A 202 -5.84 -3.71 6.07
CA PHE A 202 -4.97 -4.54 5.23
C PHE A 202 -4.59 -3.85 3.91
N VAL A 203 -5.54 -3.22 3.23
CA VAL A 203 -5.29 -2.42 2.01
C VAL A 203 -4.30 -1.30 2.33
N ASP A 204 -4.52 -0.58 3.41
CA ASP A 204 -3.68 0.55 3.83
C ASP A 204 -2.26 0.11 4.17
N ASP A 205 -2.13 -0.99 4.91
CA ASP A 205 -0.84 -1.57 5.28
C ASP A 205 -0.09 -2.08 4.03
N LEU A 206 -0.75 -2.83 3.14
CA LEU A 206 -0.10 -3.39 1.95
C LEU A 206 0.34 -2.30 0.97
N MET A 207 -0.45 -1.24 0.78
CA MET A 207 -0.04 -0.10 -0.03
C MET A 207 1.16 0.62 0.56
N GLN A 208 1.21 0.80 1.89
CA GLN A 208 2.33 1.44 2.57
C GLN A 208 3.59 0.57 2.53
N HIS A 209 3.45 -0.73 2.74
CA HIS A 209 4.51 -1.74 2.59
C HIS A 209 5.16 -1.63 1.20
N ILE A 210 4.38 -1.84 0.13
CA ILE A 210 4.88 -1.78 -1.24
C ILE A 210 5.49 -0.42 -1.55
N HIS A 211 4.92 0.67 -1.02
CA HIS A 211 5.51 2.00 -1.19
C HIS A 211 6.91 2.11 -0.58
N LEU A 212 7.11 1.63 0.66
CA LEU A 212 8.41 1.64 1.32
C LEU A 212 9.44 0.86 0.52
N GLU A 213 9.05 -0.27 -0.07
CA GLU A 213 9.94 -1.05 -0.92
C GLU A 213 10.26 -0.33 -2.24
N ASN A 214 9.21 -0.04 -3.02
CA ASN A 214 9.36 0.49 -4.39
C ASN A 214 10.05 1.84 -4.43
N ASN A 215 9.74 2.72 -3.47
CA ASN A 215 10.06 4.14 -3.54
C ASN A 215 11.07 4.57 -2.47
N VAL A 216 11.36 3.74 -1.46
CA VAL A 216 12.31 4.08 -0.40
C VAL A 216 13.48 3.10 -0.32
N LEU A 217 13.24 1.79 -0.31
CA LEU A 217 14.27 0.77 -0.15
C LEU A 217 14.98 0.48 -1.47
N PHE A 218 14.25 -0.01 -2.48
CA PHE A 218 14.82 -0.49 -3.74
C PHE A 218 15.64 0.57 -4.50
N PRO A 219 15.22 1.85 -4.60
CA PRO A 219 15.99 2.86 -5.32
C PRO A 219 17.42 3.03 -4.79
N ARG A 220 17.67 2.74 -3.51
CA ARG A 220 19.00 2.84 -2.88
C ARG A 220 20.00 1.80 -3.40
N PHE A 221 19.52 0.76 -4.06
CA PHE A 221 20.33 -0.35 -4.60
C PHE A 221 20.31 -0.43 -6.13
N GLU A 222 19.61 0.50 -6.77
CA GLU A 222 19.53 0.58 -8.24
C GLU A 222 20.34 1.74 -8.80
N ALA A 223 20.67 2.74 -7.98
CA ALA A 223 21.58 3.82 -8.34
C ALA A 223 23.04 3.35 -8.25
N ALA A 224 23.56 2.87 -9.37
CA ALA A 224 24.98 2.64 -9.64
C ALA A 224 25.28 2.80 -11.13
#